data_AF-A0A537QDW6-F1
#
_entry.id   AF-A0A537QDW6-F1
#
_cell.length_a   1.000
_cell.length_b   1.000
_cell.length_c   1.000
_cell.angle_alpha   90.00
_cell.angle_beta   90.00
_cell.angle_gamma   90.00
#
_symmetry.space_group_name_H-M   'P 1'
#
loop_
_entity.id
_entity.type
_entity.pdbx_description
1 polymer ?
#
loop_
_entity_poly.entity_id
_entity_poly.type
_entity_poly.pdbx_seq_one_letter_code
_entity_poly.pdbx_strand_id
1 'polypeptide(L)'
;MKFLLRTAFWLTVVVLLLPLSPAHRTGSASQVSTGEAVSAASAAVSDMRQFCARQPDACVVGSQALTSFGQNARAAGKMLYDFLSEHFGGQPGTADTAGRTVGKAPQHTLSPADLAAPRRGSPARKEAEAKRPA
;
A
#
# COMPACT_ATOMS: atom_id res chain seq x y z
N MET A 1 -0.96 5.27 -19.88
CA MET A 1 -1.14 4.43 -18.66
C MET A 1 -2.62 4.05 -18.45
N LYS A 2 -3.25 3.29 -19.36
CA LYS A 2 -4.66 2.85 -19.22
C LYS A 2 -4.78 1.37 -18.82
N PHE A 3 -3.66 0.67 -18.71
CA PHE A 3 -3.60 -0.76 -18.39
C PHE A 3 -4.10 -1.03 -16.97
N LEU A 4 -3.57 -0.32 -15.96
CA LEU A 4 -3.96 -0.52 -14.56
C LEU A 4 -5.44 -0.23 -14.29
N LEU A 5 -5.98 0.85 -14.88
CA LEU A 5 -7.41 1.17 -14.75
C LEU A 5 -8.28 0.10 -15.41
N ARG A 6 -7.85 -0.39 -16.58
CA ARG A 6 -8.53 -1.45 -17.31
C ARG A 6 -8.47 -2.76 -16.53
N THR A 7 -7.31 -3.18 -16.02
CA THR A 7 -7.16 -4.41 -15.22
C THR A 7 -7.92 -4.33 -13.89
N ALA A 8 -7.83 -3.22 -13.17
CA ALA A 8 -8.56 -3.02 -11.92
C ALA A 8 -10.08 -3.08 -12.18
N PHE A 9 -10.57 -2.38 -13.21
CA PHE A 9 -11.97 -2.43 -13.63
C PHE A 9 -12.41 -3.86 -13.96
N TRP A 10 -11.65 -4.57 -14.79
CA TRP A 10 -11.96 -5.95 -15.16
C TRP A 10 -11.95 -6.89 -13.96
N LEU A 11 -11.02 -6.73 -13.01
CA LEU A 11 -11.00 -7.53 -11.78
C LEU A 11 -12.22 -7.25 -10.91
N THR A 12 -12.62 -5.98 -10.73
CA THR A 12 -13.84 -5.64 -9.98
C THR A 12 -15.09 -6.21 -10.64
N VAL A 13 -15.19 -6.11 -11.98
CA VAL A 13 -16.31 -6.68 -12.74
C VAL A 13 -16.36 -8.20 -12.59
N VAL A 14 -15.23 -8.90 -12.72
CA VAL A 14 -15.15 -10.35 -12.53
C VAL A 14 -15.54 -10.76 -11.11
N VAL A 15 -15.08 -10.04 -10.09
CA VAL A 15 -15.44 -10.29 -8.68
C VAL A 15 -16.94 -10.06 -8.43
N LEU A 16 -17.55 -9.11 -9.14
CA LEU A 16 -18.99 -8.85 -9.06
C LEU A 16 -19.82 -9.89 -9.84
N LEU A 17 -19.29 -10.41 -10.96
CA LEU A 17 -19.93 -11.45 -11.76
C LEU A 17 -19.77 -12.85 -11.20
N LEU A 18 -18.67 -13.14 -10.50
CA LEU A 18 -18.58 -14.32 -9.65
C LEU A 18 -19.62 -14.09 -8.56
N PRO A 19 -20.77 -14.78 -8.57
CA PRO A 19 -21.68 -14.67 -7.46
C PRO A 19 -20.86 -15.08 -6.23
N LEU A 20 -20.62 -14.14 -5.32
CA LEU A 20 -20.23 -14.50 -3.97
C LEU A 20 -21.40 -15.34 -3.50
N SER A 21 -21.23 -16.67 -3.56
CA SER A 21 -22.25 -17.60 -3.12
C SER A 21 -22.72 -17.07 -1.76
N PRO A 22 -24.02 -16.78 -1.55
CA PRO A 22 -24.50 -16.39 -0.25
C PRO A 22 -24.34 -17.61 0.65
N ALA A 23 -23.13 -17.83 1.15
CA ALA A 23 -22.81 -18.75 2.21
C ALA A 23 -23.51 -18.21 3.44
N HIS A 24 -24.75 -18.67 3.55
CA HIS A 24 -25.63 -18.68 4.71
C HIS A 24 -25.76 -17.35 5.45
N ARG A 25 -26.88 -16.66 5.18
CA ARG A 25 -27.56 -15.83 6.18
C ARG A 25 -28.08 -16.69 7.34
N THR A 26 -27.21 -17.43 8.02
CA THR A 26 -27.45 -18.05 9.33
C THR A 26 -26.08 -18.30 9.97
N GLY A 27 -25.58 -17.32 10.72
CA GLY A 27 -24.61 -17.51 11.79
C GLY A 27 -23.38 -18.36 11.49
N SER A 28 -22.50 -17.93 10.58
CA SER A 28 -21.06 -18.18 10.62
C SER A 28 -20.44 -17.46 9.42
N ALA A 29 -19.62 -16.44 9.68
CA ALA A 29 -18.81 -15.80 8.65
C ALA A 29 -18.07 -16.87 7.83
N SER A 30 -17.96 -16.68 6.51
CA SER A 30 -17.26 -17.58 5.57
C SER A 30 -15.99 -18.17 6.21
N GLN A 31 -16.07 -19.42 6.67
CA GLN A 31 -14.96 -20.11 7.32
C GLN A 31 -14.03 -20.69 6.24
N VAL A 32 -13.50 -19.84 5.35
CA VAL A 32 -12.28 -20.23 4.64
C VAL A 32 -11.20 -20.25 5.71
N SER A 33 -10.80 -21.45 6.12
CA SER A 33 -9.73 -21.60 7.10
C SER A 33 -8.46 -20.99 6.52
N THR A 34 -7.62 -20.40 7.38
CA THR A 34 -6.30 -19.90 6.99
C THR A 34 -5.50 -20.97 6.26
N GLY A 35 -5.67 -22.24 6.64
CA GLY A 35 -5.05 -23.38 5.96
C GLY A 35 -5.56 -23.61 4.52
N GLU A 36 -6.86 -23.45 4.28
CA GLU A 36 -7.43 -23.58 2.93
C GLU A 36 -7.00 -22.45 2.01
N ALA A 37 -6.96 -21.22 2.53
CA ALA A 37 -6.47 -20.06 1.78
C ALA A 37 -4.98 -20.22 1.42
N VAL A 38 -4.14 -20.68 2.36
CA VAL A 38 -2.72 -20.95 2.13
C VAL A 38 -2.52 -22.08 1.13
N SER A 39 -3.33 -23.14 1.20
CA SER A 39 -3.32 -24.25 0.24
C SER A 39 -3.67 -23.77 -1.17
N ALA A 40 -4.75 -23.01 -1.32
CA ALA A 40 -5.18 -22.45 -2.60
C ALA A 40 -4.14 -21.48 -3.18
N ALA A 41 -3.54 -20.62 -2.35
CA ALA A 41 -2.47 -19.74 -2.78
C ALA A 41 -1.22 -20.52 -3.23
N SER A 42 -0.88 -21.60 -2.52
CA SER A 42 0.24 -22.49 -2.88
C SER A 42 -0.01 -23.19 -4.20
N ALA A 43 -1.24 -23.61 -4.48
CA ALA A 43 -1.64 -24.16 -5.77
C ALA A 43 -1.46 -23.12 -6.90
N ALA A 44 -1.90 -21.88 -6.69
CA ALA A 44 -1.68 -20.81 -7.66
C ALA A 44 -0.19 -20.52 -7.92
N VAL A 45 0.65 -20.57 -6.87
CA VAL A 45 2.12 -20.45 -7.03
C VAL A 45 2.69 -21.61 -7.83
N SER A 46 2.15 -22.83 -7.68
CA SER A 46 2.54 -23.98 -8.51
C SER A 46 2.24 -23.72 -9.99
N ASP A 47 1.09 -23.13 -10.32
CA ASP A 47 0.75 -22.77 -11.70
C ASP A 47 1.69 -21.70 -12.27
N MET A 48 2.07 -20.71 -11.45
CA MET A 48 3.06 -19.69 -11.85
C MET A 48 4.43 -20.31 -12.18
N ARG A 49 4.85 -21.37 -11.48
CA ARG A 49 6.11 -22.08 -11.80
C ARG A 49 6.04 -22.69 -13.20
N GLN A 50 4.88 -23.21 -13.60
CA GLN A 50 4.71 -23.76 -14.95
C GLN A 50 4.62 -22.67 -16.03
N PHE A 51 4.27 -21.43 -15.67
CA PHE A 51 4.42 -20.27 -16.55
C PHE A 51 5.90 -19.91 -16.74
N CYS A 52 6.70 -19.91 -15.66
CA CYS A 52 8.13 -19.65 -15.74
C CYS A 52 8.89 -20.68 -16.59
N ALA A 53 8.47 -21.94 -16.59
CA ALA A 53 9.03 -22.95 -17.49
C ALA A 53 8.75 -22.67 -18.98
N ARG A 54 7.64 -21.98 -19.29
CA ARG A 54 7.23 -21.63 -20.66
C ARG A 54 7.75 -20.28 -21.13
N GLN A 55 8.00 -19.34 -20.22
CA GLN A 55 8.45 -17.97 -20.50
C GLN A 55 9.51 -17.54 -19.46
N PRO A 56 10.78 -17.95 -19.65
CA PRO A 56 11.83 -17.74 -18.65
C PRO A 56 12.15 -16.24 -18.45
N ASP A 57 12.14 -15.44 -19.51
CA ASP A 57 12.49 -14.01 -19.44
C ASP A 57 11.54 -13.21 -18.53
N ALA A 58 10.23 -13.51 -18.59
CA ALA A 58 9.24 -12.89 -17.72
C ALA A 58 9.49 -13.23 -16.23
N CYS A 59 9.95 -14.44 -15.95
CA CYS A 59 10.26 -14.89 -14.60
C CYS A 59 11.53 -14.21 -14.06
N VAL A 60 12.55 -14.01 -14.90
CA VAL A 60 13.78 -13.27 -14.53
C VAL A 60 13.44 -11.83 -14.17
N VAL A 61 12.72 -11.11 -15.03
CA VAL A 61 12.31 -9.72 -14.74
C VAL A 61 11.42 -9.65 -13.50
N GLY A 62 10.46 -10.58 -13.37
CA GLY A 62 9.58 -10.67 -12.20
C GLY A 62 10.35 -10.89 -10.89
N SER A 63 11.38 -11.75 -10.90
CA SER A 63 12.20 -12.03 -9.71
C SER A 63 12.98 -10.80 -9.23
N GLN A 64 13.48 -9.98 -10.14
CA GLN A 64 14.18 -8.74 -9.82
C GLN A 64 13.23 -7.72 -9.19
N ALA A 65 12.01 -7.60 -9.74
CA ALA A 65 10.97 -6.75 -9.18
C ALA A 65 10.54 -7.23 -7.78
N LEU A 66 10.30 -8.53 -7.59
CA LEU A 66 9.93 -9.12 -6.31
C LEU A 66 11.03 -8.95 -5.26
N THR A 67 12.30 -9.01 -5.64
CA THR A 67 13.42 -8.79 -4.71
C THR A 67 13.40 -7.36 -4.15
N SER A 68 13.22 -6.36 -5.03
CA SER A 68 13.15 -4.95 -4.63
C SER A 68 11.92 -4.68 -3.75
N PHE A 69 10.77 -5.24 -4.14
CA PHE A 69 9.55 -5.16 -3.34
C PHE A 69 9.72 -5.84 -1.97
N GLY A 70 10.36 -7.00 -1.91
CA GLY A 70 10.57 -7.77 -0.69
C GLY A 70 11.42 -7.04 0.34
N GLN A 71 12.43 -6.28 -0.09
CA GLN A 71 13.22 -5.43 0.81
C GLN A 71 12.33 -4.34 1.46
N ASN A 72 11.52 -3.66 0.66
CA ASN A 72 10.57 -2.66 1.14
C ASN A 72 9.49 -3.27 2.04
N ALA A 73 9.00 -4.47 1.70
CA ALA A 73 7.99 -5.18 2.49
C ALA A 73 8.51 -5.57 3.89
N ARG A 74 9.79 -5.97 4.01
CA ARG A 74 10.42 -6.23 5.31
C ARG A 74 10.52 -4.96 6.15
N ALA A 75 10.94 -3.85 5.56
CA ALA A 75 11.00 -2.56 6.24
C ALA A 75 9.61 -2.09 6.70
N ALA A 76 8.61 -2.21 5.82
CA ALA A 76 7.22 -1.89 6.14
C ALA A 76 6.65 -2.79 7.23
N GLY A 77 6.94 -4.09 7.20
CA GLY A 77 6.54 -5.04 8.23
C GLY A 77 7.12 -4.68 9.60
N LYS A 78 8.40 -4.31 9.66
CA LYS A 78 9.03 -3.83 10.89
C LYS A 78 8.38 -2.53 11.39
N MET A 79 8.17 -1.56 10.50
CA MET A 79 7.53 -0.28 10.87
C MET A 79 6.12 -0.48 11.42
N LEU A 80 5.33 -1.36 10.79
CA LEU A 80 3.98 -1.68 11.26
C LEU A 80 4.01 -2.40 12.61
N TYR A 81 4.93 -3.35 12.78
CA TYR A 81 5.11 -4.06 14.05
C TYR A 81 5.48 -3.10 15.17
N ASP A 82 6.50 -2.25 14.97
CA ASP A 82 6.95 -1.27 15.96
C ASP A 82 5.81 -0.30 16.33
N PHE A 83 5.03 0.18 15.34
CA PHE A 83 3.86 1.03 15.57
C PHE A 83 2.77 0.33 16.40
N LEU A 84 2.48 -0.94 16.09
CA LEU A 84 1.48 -1.73 16.79
C LEU A 84 1.94 -2.05 18.22
N SER A 85 3.22 -2.36 18.42
CA SER A 85 3.82 -2.57 19.73
C SER A 85 3.81 -1.30 20.58
N GLU A 86 4.08 -0.13 20.01
CA GLU A 86 4.03 1.15 20.73
C GLU A 86 2.60 1.53 21.15
N HIS A 87 1.60 1.30 20.29
CA HIS A 87 0.20 1.69 20.55
C HIS A 87 -0.61 0.64 21.32
N PHE A 88 -0.30 -0.65 21.17
CA PHE A 88 -1.09 -1.76 21.74
C PHE A 88 -0.28 -2.62 22.72
N GLY A 89 1.05 -2.45 22.83
CA GLY A 89 1.90 -3.19 23.77
C GLY A 89 1.64 -2.90 25.25
N GLY A 90 0.74 -1.95 25.57
CA GLY A 90 0.31 -1.63 26.93
C GLY A 90 -0.94 -2.38 27.42
N GLN A 91 -1.64 -3.16 26.58
CA GLN A 91 -2.87 -3.86 27.02
C GLN A 91 -3.03 -5.23 26.36
N PRO A 92 -3.02 -6.36 27.12
CA PRO A 92 -3.29 -7.66 26.56
C PRO A 92 -4.81 -7.81 26.40
N GLY A 93 -5.31 -7.63 25.18
CA GLY A 93 -6.73 -7.81 24.91
C GLY A 93 -7.11 -7.58 23.45
N THR A 94 -7.51 -8.67 22.79
CA THR A 94 -8.32 -8.73 21.57
C THR A 94 -7.70 -8.15 20.29
N ALA A 95 -6.86 -8.96 19.63
CA ALA A 95 -6.59 -8.80 18.20
C ALA A 95 -7.79 -9.32 17.40
N ASP A 96 -8.89 -8.58 17.42
CA ASP A 96 -10.00 -8.74 16.47
C ASP A 96 -10.31 -7.38 15.87
N THR A 97 -9.65 -7.05 14.77
CA THR A 97 -10.17 -6.04 13.82
C THR A 97 -9.63 -6.31 12.42
N ALA A 98 -10.10 -7.40 11.81
CA ALA A 98 -10.25 -7.43 10.37
C ALA A 98 -11.36 -6.44 9.99
N GLY A 99 -10.97 -5.20 9.67
CA GLY A 99 -11.90 -4.13 9.31
C GLY A 99 -11.52 -2.77 9.85
N ARG A 100 -10.26 -2.34 9.69
CA ARG A 100 -9.92 -0.93 9.91
C ARG A 100 -10.16 -0.19 8.60
N THR A 101 -11.26 0.55 8.55
CA THR A 101 -11.43 1.66 7.62
C THR A 101 -10.13 2.44 7.58
N VAL A 102 -9.61 2.69 6.37
CA VAL A 102 -8.45 3.56 6.15
C VAL A 102 -8.79 4.90 6.78
N GLY A 103 -8.30 5.12 8.00
CA GLY A 103 -8.47 6.35 8.72
C GLY A 103 -7.89 7.46 7.86
N LYS A 104 -8.74 8.41 7.50
CA LYS A 104 -8.40 9.65 6.81
C LYS A 104 -7.03 10.14 7.28
N ALA A 105 -6.07 10.22 6.35
CA ALA A 105 -4.75 10.76 6.64
C ALA A 105 -4.89 12.11 7.37
N PRO A 106 -4.09 12.39 8.41
CA PRO A 106 -4.15 13.68 9.08
C PRO A 106 -3.92 14.77 8.04
N GLN A 107 -4.86 15.71 7.91
CA GLN A 107 -4.76 16.81 6.94
C GLN A 107 -3.73 17.89 7.34
N HIS A 108 -2.94 17.60 8.38
CA HIS A 108 -1.91 18.47 8.93
C HIS A 108 -0.60 17.70 9.00
N THR A 109 0.18 17.77 7.93
CA THR A 109 1.57 17.30 7.86
C THR A 109 2.57 18.31 8.39
N LEU A 110 2.10 19.45 8.92
CA LEU A 110 2.95 20.49 9.49
C LEU A 110 3.19 20.22 10.97
N SER A 111 4.46 20.14 11.36
CA SER A 111 4.90 20.08 12.74
C SER A 111 4.82 21.49 13.35
N PRO A 112 4.62 21.64 14.68
CA PRO A 112 4.71 22.94 15.35
C PRO A 112 6.01 23.69 15.07
N ALA A 113 7.09 22.96 14.77
CA ALA A 113 8.38 23.53 14.36
C ALA A 113 8.32 24.25 13.00
N ASP A 114 7.46 23.80 12.07
CA ASP A 114 7.28 24.43 10.75
C ASP A 114 6.58 25.79 10.84
N LEU A 115 5.77 25.98 11.88
CA LEU A 115 5.08 27.25 12.17
C LEU A 115 6.03 28.31 12.75
N ALA A 116 7.18 27.91 13.28
CA ALA A 116 8.16 28.80 13.90
C ALA A 116 9.24 29.31 12.91
N ALA A 117 9.23 28.85 11.65
CA ALA A 117 10.25 29.24 10.68
C ALA A 117 10.11 30.73 10.29
N PRO A 118 11.16 31.57 10.50
CA PRO A 118 11.12 32.95 10.05
C PRO A 118 11.11 33.00 8.52
N ARG A 119 10.13 33.68 7.91
CA ARG A 119 10.12 33.96 6.46
C ARG A 119 11.38 34.76 6.12
N ARG A 120 12.33 34.13 5.42
CA ARG A 120 13.37 34.85 4.68
C ARG A 120 12.72 35.51 3.46
N GLY A 121 12.31 36.77 3.60
CA GLY A 121 11.97 37.61 2.46
C GLY A 121 13.22 37.84 1.60
N SER A 122 13.10 37.70 0.28
CA SER A 122 14.15 38.07 -0.65
C SER A 122 14.53 39.55 -0.48
N PRO A 123 15.82 39.93 -0.50
CA PRO A 123 16.20 41.33 -0.40
C PRO A 123 15.64 42.10 -1.59
N ALA A 124 14.96 43.22 -1.28
CA ALA A 124 14.36 44.11 -2.25
C ALA A 124 15.40 44.59 -3.27
N ARG A 125 15.05 44.51 -4.56
CA ARG A 125 15.76 45.12 -5.69
C ARG A 125 15.72 46.65 -5.55
N LYS A 126 16.59 47.23 -4.73
CA LYS A 126 16.94 48.65 -4.76
C LYS A 126 18.29 48.77 -5.47
N GLU A 127 18.30 48.87 -6.80
CA GLU A 127 19.42 49.37 -7.63
C GLU A 127 19.09 49.17 -9.11
N ALA A 128 18.28 50.06 -9.69
CA ALA A 128 18.17 50.20 -11.16
C ALA A 128 17.62 51.58 -11.60
N GLU A 129 17.73 52.63 -10.78
CA GLU A 129 17.23 53.97 -11.13
C GLU A 129 18.26 55.08 -10.83
N ALA A 130 19.54 54.81 -11.11
CA ALA A 130 20.59 55.82 -11.00
C ALA A 130 21.71 55.63 -12.03
N LYS A 131 21.38 55.37 -13.31
CA LYS A 131 22.31 55.66 -14.43
C LYS A 131 21.64 55.61 -15.80
N ARG A 132 21.12 56.74 -16.29
CA ARG A 132 21.05 56.99 -17.74
C ARG A 132 21.09 58.48 -18.05
N PRO A 133 22.21 59.00 -18.59
CA PRO A 133 22.23 60.28 -19.28
C PRO A 133 21.83 60.10 -20.76
N ALA A 134 21.12 61.09 -21.30
CA ALA A 134 21.05 61.43 -22.71
C ALA A 134 20.83 62.95 -22.81
#